data_AF-A0A1C7NPL8-F1
#
_entry.id   AF-A0A1C7NPL8-F1
#
_cell.length_a   1.000
_cell.length_b   1.000
_cell.length_c   1.000
_cell.angle_alpha   90.00
_cell.angle_beta   90.00
_cell.angle_gamma   90.00
#
_symmetry.space_group_name_H-M   'P 1'
#
loop_
_entity.id
_entity.type
_entity.pdbx_description
1 polymer ?
#
loop_
_entity_poly.entity_id
_entity_poly.type
_entity_poly.pdbx_seq_one_letter_code
_entity_poly.pdbx_strand_id
1 'polypeptide(L)'
;MKLSTALFVLAVATGAQASCIKGSAGKGRKDGWLNYCCESDADCRELCNPNKGTCNGYLNSQELAIAEKYECMRGSYARGLGNGWGSVCCKSDDDCRESCLKNVCNGPQNPKYAPSILPKGCKAGAYGLRLGDGKKGQCCVTSDDCRDTCIKNKCN
;
A
#
# COMPACT_ATOMS: atom_id res chain seq x y z
N MET A 1 49.70 -29.32 -27.89
CA MET A 1 49.24 -28.93 -26.54
C MET A 1 47.76 -28.59 -26.64
N LYS A 2 46.93 -29.23 -25.81
CA LYS A 2 45.48 -29.01 -25.69
C LYS A 2 45.22 -27.66 -24.98
N LEU A 3 44.12 -26.97 -25.33
CA LEU A 3 43.13 -26.31 -24.44
C LEU A 3 42.20 -25.47 -25.34
N SER A 4 41.00 -25.95 -25.66
CA SER A 4 39.74 -25.79 -24.91
C SER A 4 39.07 -24.41 -25.09
N THR A 5 38.02 -24.45 -25.89
CA THR A 5 36.92 -23.48 -26.03
C THR A 5 36.37 -23.03 -24.68
N ALA A 6 36.19 -21.73 -24.48
CA ALA A 6 35.31 -21.20 -23.44
C ALA A 6 34.32 -20.21 -24.08
N LEU A 7 33.11 -20.71 -24.28
CA LEU A 7 31.93 -19.96 -24.70
C LEU A 7 31.51 -19.06 -23.53
N PHE A 8 31.79 -17.75 -23.59
CA PHE A 8 31.28 -16.80 -22.60
C PHE A 8 29.83 -16.46 -22.94
N VAL A 9 28.89 -17.15 -22.29
CA VAL A 9 27.49 -16.72 -22.23
C VAL A 9 27.43 -15.52 -21.28
N LEU A 10 27.43 -14.31 -21.83
CA LEU A 10 27.03 -13.13 -21.06
C LEU A 10 25.52 -13.21 -20.82
N ALA A 11 25.14 -13.69 -19.65
CA ALA A 11 23.80 -13.45 -19.11
C ALA A 11 23.69 -11.96 -18.77
N VAL A 12 23.10 -11.19 -19.68
CA VAL A 12 22.74 -9.80 -19.40
C VAL A 12 21.51 -9.83 -18.52
N ALA A 13 21.71 -9.75 -17.21
CA ALA A 13 20.63 -9.58 -16.25
C ALA A 13 19.99 -8.20 -16.48
N THR A 14 18.94 -8.14 -17.29
CA THR A 14 18.04 -7.00 -17.38
C THR A 14 17.22 -6.94 -16.10
N GLY A 15 17.63 -6.11 -15.17
CA GLY A 15 16.84 -5.76 -14.00
C GLY A 15 17.24 -4.37 -13.55
N ALA A 16 16.35 -3.40 -13.75
CA ALA A 16 16.48 -2.07 -13.18
C ALA A 16 16.84 -2.21 -11.69
N GLN A 17 18.03 -1.75 -11.32
CA GLN A 17 18.51 -1.82 -9.95
C GLN A 17 17.61 -0.90 -9.13
N ALA A 18 16.66 -1.48 -8.38
CA ALA A 18 16.03 -0.77 -7.29
C ALA A 18 17.15 -0.33 -6.35
N SER A 19 17.41 0.98 -6.29
CA SER A 19 18.38 1.56 -5.36
C SER A 19 17.83 1.40 -3.94
N CYS A 20 18.09 0.25 -3.33
CA CYS A 20 17.66 -0.12 -1.98
C CYS A 20 18.84 -0.12 -1.00
N ILE A 21 18.54 0.10 0.27
CA ILE A 21 19.54 0.12 1.36
C ILE A 21 19.98 -1.32 1.61
N LYS A 22 21.23 -1.64 1.33
CA LYS A 22 21.77 -2.99 1.53
C LYS A 22 21.90 -3.29 3.02
N GLY A 23 21.72 -4.56 3.39
CA GLY A 23 22.00 -4.99 4.77
C GLY A 23 21.08 -6.09 5.31
N SER A 24 19.88 -6.26 4.76
CA SER A 24 18.85 -7.18 5.31
C SER A 24 18.41 -8.30 4.39
N ALA A 25 18.52 -8.12 3.07
CA ALA A 25 18.16 -9.13 2.07
C ALA A 25 18.83 -10.50 2.30
N GLY A 26 18.03 -11.56 2.23
CA GLY A 26 18.47 -12.96 2.34
C GLY A 26 18.96 -13.37 3.73
N LYS A 27 18.81 -12.52 4.75
CA LYS A 27 19.31 -12.80 6.11
C LYS A 27 18.27 -13.42 7.01
N GLY A 28 16.98 -13.20 6.76
CA GLY A 28 15.90 -13.76 7.59
C GLY A 28 15.89 -13.27 9.05
N ARG A 29 16.54 -12.12 9.34
CA ARG A 29 16.73 -11.61 10.71
C ARG A 29 15.65 -10.64 11.16
N LYS A 30 14.66 -10.35 10.30
CA LYS A 30 13.64 -9.31 10.52
C LYS A 30 14.24 -7.97 10.96
N ASP A 31 15.34 -7.55 10.33
CA ASP A 31 16.05 -6.31 10.67
C ASP A 31 15.89 -5.21 9.61
N GLY A 32 15.29 -5.53 8.45
CA GLY A 32 15.07 -4.61 7.33
C GLY A 32 13.98 -3.57 7.60
N TRP A 33 14.37 -2.31 7.45
CA TRP A 33 13.51 -1.12 7.57
C TRP A 33 13.04 -0.61 6.20
N LEU A 34 12.20 0.43 6.17
CA LEU A 34 11.75 1.03 4.91
C LEU A 34 12.91 1.28 3.93
N ASN A 35 12.74 0.85 2.68
CA ASN A 35 13.71 0.93 1.59
C ASN A 35 14.94 0.01 1.72
N TYR A 36 15.05 -0.82 2.77
CA TYR A 36 16.07 -1.87 2.81
C TYR A 36 15.79 -2.91 1.73
N CYS A 37 16.84 -3.46 1.11
CA CYS A 37 16.66 -4.57 0.18
C CYS A 37 16.06 -5.78 0.90
N CYS A 38 15.17 -6.49 0.24
CA CYS A 38 14.55 -7.72 0.74
C CYS A 38 14.34 -8.74 -0.37
N GLU A 39 14.40 -10.02 0.00
CA GLU A 39 14.06 -11.17 -0.85
C GLU A 39 12.76 -11.84 -0.36
N SER A 40 12.48 -11.74 0.93
CA SER A 40 11.24 -12.23 1.54
C SER A 40 10.83 -11.40 2.76
N ASP A 41 9.61 -11.64 3.25
CA ASP A 41 9.12 -11.00 4.48
C ASP A 41 10.01 -11.27 5.70
N ALA A 42 10.79 -12.36 5.70
CA ALA A 42 11.73 -12.68 6.77
C ALA A 42 12.91 -11.69 6.87
N ASP A 43 13.20 -10.95 5.79
CA ASP A 43 14.25 -9.93 5.78
C ASP A 43 13.77 -8.61 6.39
N CYS A 44 12.46 -8.42 6.45
CA CYS A 44 11.85 -7.17 6.88
C CYS A 44 11.27 -7.30 8.28
N ARG A 45 11.27 -6.19 9.02
CA ARG A 45 10.50 -6.12 10.26
C ARG A 45 9.01 -6.31 10.04
N GLU A 46 8.53 -5.92 8.86
CA GLU A 46 7.11 -5.96 8.48
C GLU A 46 6.92 -6.84 7.24
N LEU A 47 7.01 -6.28 6.02
CA LEU A 47 6.80 -7.01 4.77
C LEU A 47 7.82 -6.61 3.72
N CYS A 48 8.21 -7.57 2.90
CA CYS A 48 8.96 -7.31 1.67
C CYS A 48 7.99 -6.94 0.55
N ASN A 49 8.28 -5.88 -0.21
CA ASN A 49 7.57 -5.60 -1.45
C ASN A 49 8.28 -6.34 -2.60
N PRO A 50 7.76 -7.48 -3.09
CA PRO A 50 8.43 -8.28 -4.11
C PRO A 50 8.53 -7.57 -5.47
N ASN A 51 7.65 -6.61 -5.74
CA ASN A 51 7.70 -5.82 -6.98
C ASN A 51 8.79 -4.75 -6.96
N LYS A 52 9.29 -4.37 -5.77
CA LYS A 52 10.33 -3.35 -5.59
C LYS A 52 11.64 -3.91 -5.06
N GLY A 53 11.65 -5.13 -4.54
CA GLY A 53 12.81 -5.71 -3.84
C GLY A 53 13.17 -4.92 -2.57
N THR A 54 12.21 -4.23 -1.96
CA THR A 54 12.44 -3.38 -0.78
C THR A 54 11.47 -3.68 0.35
N CYS A 55 11.98 -3.70 1.57
CA CYS A 55 11.19 -3.71 2.78
C CYS A 55 10.24 -2.52 2.80
N ASN A 56 8.98 -2.84 2.96
CA ASN A 56 7.90 -1.91 3.19
C ASN A 56 7.73 -1.82 4.70
N GLY A 57 7.81 -0.61 5.26
CA GLY A 57 7.75 -0.41 6.71
C GLY A 57 7.56 1.06 7.08
N TYR A 58 7.16 1.30 8.32
CA TYR A 58 6.82 2.63 8.83
C TYR A 58 8.04 3.52 9.07
N LEU A 59 7.86 4.81 8.81
CA LEU A 59 8.85 5.85 9.01
C LEU A 59 9.06 6.02 10.52
N ASN A 60 10.13 5.40 11.03
CA ASN A 60 10.77 5.68 12.32
C ASN A 60 9.88 5.57 13.60
N SER A 61 10.51 5.65 14.78
CA SER A 61 9.86 5.52 16.09
C SER A 61 8.73 6.54 16.33
N GLN A 62 8.68 7.62 15.56
CA GLN A 62 7.64 8.65 15.65
C GLN A 62 6.31 8.15 15.11
N GLU A 63 6.28 7.43 13.99
CA GLU A 63 5.03 6.87 13.44
C GLU A 63 4.45 5.78 14.37
N LEU A 64 5.31 5.04 15.07
CA LEU A 64 4.90 4.12 16.12
C LEU A 64 4.21 4.86 17.29
N ALA A 65 4.86 5.89 17.83
CA ALA A 65 4.31 6.68 18.93
C ALA A 65 3.01 7.42 18.54
N ILE A 66 2.90 7.88 17.29
CA ILE A 66 1.68 8.46 16.74
C ILE A 66 0.57 7.41 16.70
N ALA A 67 0.84 6.23 16.16
CA ALA A 67 -0.14 5.15 16.05
C ALA A 67 -0.65 4.68 17.41
N GLU A 68 0.23 4.57 18.40
CA GLU A 68 -0.15 4.24 19.78
C GLU A 68 -0.95 5.37 20.44
N LYS A 69 -0.55 6.64 20.24
CA LYS A 69 -1.20 7.80 20.85
C LYS A 69 -2.60 8.09 20.28
N TYR A 70 -2.80 7.87 18.98
CA TYR A 70 -4.02 8.24 18.27
C TYR A 70 -4.83 7.02 17.81
N GLU A 71 -4.43 5.81 18.23
CA GLU A 71 -5.09 4.54 17.91
C GLU A 71 -5.41 4.39 16.41
N CYS A 72 -4.44 4.75 15.56
CA CYS A 72 -4.58 4.69 14.11
C CYS A 72 -3.73 3.58 13.49
N MET A 73 -4.22 3.05 12.37
CA MET A 73 -3.47 2.14 11.53
C MET A 73 -2.32 2.90 10.90
N ARG A 74 -1.11 2.39 11.03
CA ARG A 74 0.03 2.98 10.34
C ARG A 74 -0.17 2.85 8.80
N GLY A 75 0.44 3.71 7.98
CA GLY A 75 0.27 3.59 6.51
C GLY A 75 0.72 4.80 5.71
N SER A 76 0.24 5.96 6.15
CA SER A 76 0.23 7.19 5.34
C SER A 76 0.95 8.36 5.99
N TYR A 77 1.45 8.22 7.22
CA TYR A 77 2.00 9.33 7.98
C TYR A 77 3.22 9.98 7.28
N ALA A 78 3.15 11.28 7.02
CA ALA A 78 4.22 12.09 6.43
C ALA A 78 4.71 11.60 5.05
N ARG A 79 3.81 11.00 4.26
CA ARG A 79 4.12 10.49 2.92
C ARG A 79 3.71 11.44 1.80
N GLY A 80 2.71 12.30 2.02
CA GLY A 80 2.22 13.27 1.04
C GLY A 80 1.65 12.66 -0.24
N LEU A 81 1.08 11.45 -0.15
CA LEU A 81 0.61 10.68 -1.32
C LEU A 81 -0.90 10.81 -1.59
N GLY A 82 -1.65 11.47 -0.70
CA GLY A 82 -3.09 11.71 -0.83
C GLY A 82 -3.93 10.42 -0.87
N ASN A 83 -3.45 9.33 -0.28
CA ASN A 83 -4.03 8.00 -0.45
C ASN A 83 -4.39 7.28 0.87
N GLY A 84 -4.23 7.94 2.02
CA GLY A 84 -4.63 7.43 3.32
C GLY A 84 -6.15 7.26 3.44
N TRP A 85 -6.54 6.06 3.86
CA TRP A 85 -7.94 5.71 4.14
C TRP A 85 -8.31 6.04 5.58
N GLY A 86 -9.60 6.02 5.89
CA GLY A 86 -10.12 6.17 7.24
C GLY A 86 -9.39 5.29 8.26
N SER A 87 -9.13 5.86 9.43
CA SER A 87 -8.39 5.23 10.54
C SER A 87 -6.88 5.04 10.29
N VAL A 88 -6.31 5.54 9.18
CA VAL A 88 -4.86 5.52 8.95
C VAL A 88 -4.19 6.75 9.55
N CYS A 89 -3.00 6.62 10.14
CA CYS A 89 -2.23 7.72 10.68
C CYS A 89 -1.77 8.70 9.59
N CYS A 90 -1.81 9.99 9.90
CA CYS A 90 -1.42 11.08 9.00
C CYS A 90 -0.72 12.21 9.78
N LYS A 91 0.10 12.99 9.08
CA LYS A 91 0.76 14.20 9.57
C LYS A 91 0.05 15.45 9.04
N SER A 92 -0.40 15.43 7.79
CA SER A 92 -1.12 16.52 7.13
C SER A 92 -2.18 15.98 6.17
N ASP A 93 -3.04 16.87 5.65
CA ASP A 93 -4.10 16.51 4.69
C ASP A 93 -3.54 15.82 3.44
N ASP A 94 -2.33 16.19 3.01
CA ASP A 94 -1.61 15.56 1.90
C ASP A 94 -1.37 14.05 2.09
N ASP A 95 -1.50 13.51 3.29
CA ASP A 95 -1.38 12.08 3.55
C ASP A 95 -2.68 11.31 3.27
N CYS A 96 -3.82 12.01 3.25
CA CYS A 96 -5.15 11.42 3.28
C CYS A 96 -5.92 11.62 1.96
N ARG A 97 -6.89 10.74 1.72
CA ARG A 97 -7.84 10.93 0.60
C ARG A 97 -8.80 12.09 0.81
N GLU A 98 -9.13 12.36 2.07
CA GLU A 98 -10.07 13.41 2.47
C GLU A 98 -9.34 14.47 3.31
N SER A 99 -9.09 14.20 4.59
CA SER A 99 -8.38 15.13 5.48
C SER A 99 -7.72 14.40 6.65
N CYS A 100 -6.73 15.03 7.27
CA CYS A 100 -6.03 14.55 8.44
C CYS A 100 -6.61 15.18 9.71
N LEU A 101 -7.45 14.44 10.43
CA LEU A 101 -8.05 14.90 11.68
C LEU A 101 -7.36 14.26 12.88
N LYS A 102 -6.70 15.08 13.70
CA LYS A 102 -5.98 14.64 14.91
C LYS A 102 -4.98 13.50 14.64
N ASN A 103 -4.22 13.62 13.55
CA ASN A 103 -3.28 12.60 13.07
C ASN A 103 -3.92 11.30 12.56
N VAL A 104 -5.23 11.32 12.28
CA VAL A 104 -5.94 10.19 11.68
C VAL A 104 -6.69 10.66 10.44
N CYS A 105 -6.51 9.98 9.31
CA CYS A 105 -7.28 10.27 8.12
C CYS A 105 -8.77 10.05 8.40
N ASN A 106 -9.58 11.07 8.11
CA ASN A 106 -11.00 10.90 7.97
C ASN A 106 -11.31 10.37 6.56
N GLY A 107 -12.45 9.72 6.39
CA GLY A 107 -12.83 9.12 5.12
C GLY A 107 -13.18 7.63 5.24
N PRO A 108 -13.50 7.00 4.11
CA PRO A 108 -13.94 5.61 4.10
C PRO A 108 -12.86 4.65 4.59
N GLN A 109 -13.26 3.55 5.22
CA GLN A 109 -12.32 2.48 5.54
C GLN A 109 -11.80 1.84 4.26
N ASN A 110 -10.56 1.35 4.31
CA ASN A 110 -9.99 0.62 3.20
C ASN A 110 -10.83 -0.66 2.93
N PRO A 111 -11.45 -0.82 1.75
CA PRO A 111 -12.35 -1.93 1.45
C PRO A 111 -11.68 -3.30 1.44
N LYS A 112 -10.35 -3.34 1.31
CA LYS A 112 -9.58 -4.57 1.47
C LYS A 112 -9.65 -5.12 2.90
N TYR A 113 -9.86 -4.24 3.88
CA TYR A 113 -9.83 -4.54 5.31
C TYR A 113 -11.16 -4.23 6.02
N ALA A 114 -12.06 -3.48 5.38
CA ALA A 114 -13.37 -3.16 5.90
C ALA A 114 -14.21 -4.44 6.03
N PRO A 115 -14.90 -4.66 7.15
CA PRO A 115 -15.94 -5.67 7.24
C PRO A 115 -16.93 -5.46 6.08
N SER A 116 -17.35 -6.53 5.41
CA SER A 116 -18.25 -6.46 4.26
C SER A 116 -19.66 -5.99 4.67
N ILE A 117 -19.84 -4.69 4.93
CA ILE A 117 -21.14 -4.00 5.03
C ILE A 117 -21.74 -3.73 3.64
N LEU A 118 -21.40 -4.56 2.66
CA LEU A 118 -21.99 -4.49 1.34
C LEU A 118 -23.50 -4.77 1.42
N PRO A 119 -24.32 -3.97 0.73
CA PRO A 119 -25.74 -4.27 0.57
C PRO A 119 -25.95 -5.69 0.04
N LYS A 120 -27.02 -6.34 0.48
CA LYS A 120 -27.34 -7.73 0.09
C LYS A 120 -27.48 -7.83 -1.44
N GLY A 121 -26.78 -8.79 -2.06
CA GLY A 121 -26.78 -8.99 -3.52
C GLY A 121 -25.79 -8.11 -4.29
N CYS A 122 -24.82 -7.53 -3.59
CA CYS A 122 -23.87 -6.58 -4.14
C CYS A 122 -22.44 -7.10 -4.00
N LYS A 123 -21.63 -7.06 -5.08
CA LYS A 123 -20.21 -7.44 -5.07
C LYS A 123 -19.33 -6.22 -4.82
N ALA A 124 -18.33 -6.37 -3.94
CA ALA A 124 -17.32 -5.35 -3.69
C ALA A 124 -16.77 -4.82 -5.01
N GLY A 125 -16.81 -3.51 -5.19
CA GLY A 125 -16.40 -2.80 -6.39
C GLY A 125 -15.95 -1.42 -5.97
N ALA A 126 -16.64 -0.38 -6.46
CA ALA A 126 -16.37 1.00 -6.08
C ALA A 126 -17.04 1.46 -4.78
N TYR A 127 -17.63 0.54 -4.01
CA TYR A 127 -18.42 0.87 -2.82
C TYR A 127 -17.61 1.65 -1.78
N GLY A 128 -17.96 2.93 -1.59
CA GLY A 128 -17.32 3.81 -0.62
C GLY A 128 -15.88 4.15 -0.97
N LEU A 129 -15.44 4.01 -2.22
CA LEU A 129 -14.08 4.40 -2.63
C LEU A 129 -13.95 5.86 -2.99
N ARG A 130 -15.05 6.45 -3.48
CA ARG A 130 -15.12 7.82 -4.01
C ARG A 130 -14.05 8.11 -5.07
N LEU A 131 -13.68 7.09 -5.84
CA LEU A 131 -12.64 7.18 -6.88
C LEU A 131 -13.19 7.64 -8.24
N GLY A 132 -14.51 7.75 -8.39
CA GLY A 132 -15.18 8.07 -9.65
C GLY A 132 -14.99 7.01 -10.74
N ASP A 133 -14.59 5.79 -10.38
CA ASP A 133 -14.19 4.74 -11.33
C ASP A 133 -15.17 3.56 -11.40
N GLY A 134 -16.21 3.57 -10.56
CA GLY A 134 -17.25 2.55 -10.48
C GLY A 134 -18.01 2.38 -11.78
N LYS A 135 -17.96 1.15 -12.30
CA LYS A 135 -18.63 0.73 -13.52
C LYS A 135 -20.09 0.35 -13.24
N LYS A 136 -20.92 0.46 -14.26
CA LYS A 136 -22.33 0.03 -14.23
C LYS A 136 -22.52 -1.32 -13.54
N GLY A 137 -23.40 -1.36 -12.54
CA GLY A 137 -23.73 -2.54 -11.74
C GLY A 137 -22.82 -2.81 -10.54
N GLN A 138 -21.69 -2.10 -10.38
CA GLN A 138 -20.89 -2.15 -9.17
C GLN A 138 -21.61 -1.44 -8.02
N CYS A 139 -21.31 -1.88 -6.80
CA CYS A 139 -21.89 -1.28 -5.60
C CYS A 139 -21.32 0.13 -5.37
N CYS A 140 -22.17 1.02 -4.88
CA CYS A 140 -21.81 2.39 -4.51
C CYS A 140 -22.58 2.81 -3.24
N VAL A 141 -22.00 3.78 -2.53
CA VAL A 141 -22.59 4.54 -1.43
C VAL A 141 -23.08 5.89 -1.95
N THR A 142 -22.26 6.60 -2.74
CA THR A 142 -22.59 7.88 -3.37
C THR A 142 -22.19 7.89 -4.84
N SER A 143 -22.61 8.91 -5.59
CA SER A 143 -22.22 9.05 -7.01
C SER A 143 -20.71 9.22 -7.20
N ASP A 144 -19.97 9.69 -6.18
CA ASP A 144 -18.50 9.80 -6.25
C ASP A 144 -17.82 8.43 -6.38
N ASP A 145 -18.51 7.34 -6.03
CA ASP A 145 -18.00 6.00 -6.26
C ASP A 145 -18.06 5.61 -7.75
N CYS A 146 -18.90 6.26 -8.55
CA CYS A 146 -19.25 5.84 -9.89
C CYS A 146 -18.64 6.74 -10.96
N ARG A 147 -18.49 6.20 -12.17
CA ARG A 147 -18.18 7.00 -13.37
C ARG A 147 -19.34 7.92 -13.78
N ASP A 148 -20.55 7.59 -13.33
CA ASP A 148 -21.78 8.33 -13.60
C ASP A 148 -22.51 8.59 -12.27
N THR A 149 -23.58 7.86 -11.98
CA THR A 149 -24.41 8.08 -10.78
C THR A 149 -24.63 6.82 -9.97
N CYS A 150 -24.79 6.99 -8.65
CA CYS A 150 -25.17 5.91 -7.75
C CYS A 150 -26.69 5.87 -7.58
N ILE A 151 -27.34 4.82 -8.08
CA ILE A 151 -28.79 4.64 -8.00
C ILE A 151 -29.10 3.33 -7.27
N LYS A 152 -29.81 3.41 -6.14
CA LYS A 152 -30.17 2.24 -5.31
C LYS A 152 -28.96 1.34 -4.98
N ASN A 153 -27.86 1.96 -4.54
CA ASN A 153 -26.59 1.32 -4.20
C ASN A 153 -25.87 0.63 -5.38
N LYS A 154 -26.20 0.97 -6.63
CA LYS A 154 -25.47 0.51 -7.82
C LYS A 154 -25.12 1.67 -8.75
N CYS A 155 -23.90 1.64 -9.28
CA CYS A 155 -23.49 2.55 -10.34
C CYS A 155 -24.34 2.29 -11.59
N ASN A 156 -24.82 3.36 -12.21
CA ASN A 156 -25.59 3.32 -13.46
C ASN A 156 -24.72 3.59 -14.69
#